data_AF-A0A7W1SEV7-F1
#
_entry.id   AF-A0A7W1SEV7-F1
#
_cell.length_a   1.000
_cell.length_b   1.000
_cell.length_c   1.000
_cell.angle_alpha   90.00
_cell.angle_beta   90.00
_cell.angle_gamma   90.00
#
_symmetry.space_group_name_H-M   'P 1'
#
loop_
_entity.id
_entity.type
_entity.pdbx_description
1 polymer ?
#
loop_
_entity_poly.entity_id
_entity_poly.type
_entity_poly.pdbx_seq_one_letter_code
_entity_poly.pdbx_strand_id
1 'polypeptide(L)' 'MPVRLNITIDEDVHERLKRDLPAKGMSRFINDAIRARLRPSPDTLDQAYKAAARERQRKVEAGEWGVTDVEDWPE' A
#
# COMPACT_ATOMS: atom_id res chain seq x y z
N MET A 1 12.12 -6.62 3.46
CA MET A 1 12.65 -7.81 4.16
C MET A 1 11.47 -8.59 4.74
N PRO A 2 11.39 -9.93 4.57
CA PRO A 2 10.33 -10.72 5.18
C PRO A 2 10.55 -10.84 6.69
N VAL A 3 9.49 -10.60 7.47
CA VAL A 3 9.47 -10.80 8.93
C VAL A 3 8.61 -12.04 9.22
N ARG A 4 9.12 -12.95 10.05
CA ARG A 4 8.37 -14.13 10.49
C ARG A 4 7.60 -13.80 11.76
N LEU A 5 6.29 -14.00 11.73
CA LEU A 5 5.39 -13.78 12.85
C LEU A 5 4.70 -15.11 13.21
N ASN A 6 4.58 -15.41 14.50
CA ASN A 6 3.70 -16.47 14.98
C ASN A 6 2.40 -15.82 15.46
N ILE A 7 1.27 -16.23 14.89
CA ILE A 7 -0.05 -15.68 15.21
C ILE A 7 -0.97 -16.81 15.68
N THR A 8 -1.84 -16.50 16.63
CA THR A 8 -2.93 -17.37 17.05
C THR A 8 -4.18 -16.94 16.30
N ILE A 9 -4.86 -17.90 15.66
CA ILE A 9 -6.14 -17.71 14.97
C ILE A 9 -7.09 -18.81 15.42
N ASP A 10 -8.38 -18.56 15.24
CA ASP A 10 -9.40 -19.57 15.54
C ASP A 10 -9.22 -20.81 14.66
N GLU A 11 -9.55 -21.97 15.21
CA GLU A 11 -9.33 -23.27 14.58
C GLU A 11 -10.16 -23.43 13.29
N ASP A 12 -11.39 -22.94 13.29
CA ASP A 12 -12.28 -22.94 12.12
C ASP A 12 -11.73 -22.08 10.98
N VAL A 13 -11.11 -20.94 11.30
CA VAL A 13 -10.41 -20.08 10.34
C VAL A 13 -9.20 -20.80 9.79
N HIS A 14 -8.41 -21.48 10.63
CA HIS A 14 -7.25 -22.24 10.18
C HIS A 14 -7.64 -23.37 9.22
N GLU A 15 -8.66 -24.17 9.56
CA GLU A 15 -9.11 -25.28 8.72
C GLU A 15 -9.66 -24.78 7.38
N ARG A 16 -10.41 -23.67 7.39
CA ARG A 16 -10.90 -23.06 6.16
C ARG A 16 -9.76 -22.55 5.28
N LEU A 17 -8.76 -21.90 5.85
CA LEU A 17 -7.57 -21.45 5.12
C LEU A 17 -6.83 -22.63 4.49
N LYS A 18 -6.69 -23.74 5.21
CA LYS A 18 -6.03 -24.95 4.73
C LYS A 18 -6.81 -25.65 3.62
N ARG A 19 -8.14 -25.63 3.67
CA ARG A 19 -9.02 -26.23 2.65
C ARG A 19 -9.06 -25.42 1.36
N ASP A 20 -9.19 -24.10 1.48
CA ASP A 20 -9.50 -23.22 0.35
C ASP A 20 -8.23 -22.69 -0.36
N LEU A 21 -7.06 -22.76 0.29
CA LEU A 21 -5.79 -22.25 -0.26
C LEU A 21 -4.82 -23.37 -0.67
N PRO A 22 -3.97 -23.12 -1.69
CA PRO A 22 -2.89 -24.04 -2.04
C PRO A 22 -1.83 -24.10 -0.92
N ALA A 23 -1.08 -25.21 -0.84
CA ALA A 23 -0.12 -25.51 0.22
C ALA A 23 0.95 -24.41 0.50
N LYS A 24 1.20 -23.51 -0.45
CA LYS A 24 2.16 -22.38 -0.30
C LYS A 24 1.49 -21.00 -0.34
N GLY A 25 0.16 -20.93 -0.28
CA GLY A 25 -0.61 -19.70 -0.44
C GLY A 25 -0.98 -18.97 0.86
N MET A 26 -0.88 -19.63 2.01
CA MET A 26 -1.37 -19.11 3.29
C MET A 26 -0.75 -17.76 3.69
N SER A 27 0.58 -17.68 3.67
CA SER A 27 1.29 -16.43 4.03
C SER A 27 0.98 -15.30 3.06
N ARG A 28 0.82 -15.60 1.76
CA ARG A 28 0.46 -14.60 0.75
C ARG A 28 -0.96 -14.09 1.01
N PHE A 29 -1.90 -15.00 1.23
CA PHE A 29 -3.29 -14.67 1.50
C PHE A 29 -3.44 -13.78 2.74
N ILE A 30 -2.81 -14.17 3.85
CA ILE A 30 -2.83 -13.39 5.10
C ILE A 30 -2.26 -11.99 4.87
N ASN A 31 -1.13 -11.89 4.17
CA ASN A 31 -0.51 -10.60 3.88
C ASN A 31 -1.40 -9.71 2.99
N ASP A 32 -2.01 -10.28 1.95
CA ASP A 32 -2.90 -9.55 1.04
C ASP A 32 -4.18 -9.08 1.77
N ALA A 33 -4.74 -9.91 2.66
CA ALA A 33 -5.88 -9.55 3.49
C ALA A 33 -5.57 -8.41 4.46
N ILE A 34 -4.42 -8.49 5.15
CA ILE A 34 -3.94 -7.42 6.04
C ILE A 34 -3.71 -6.14 5.25
N ARG A 35 -3.05 -6.23 4.09
CA ARG A 35 -2.82 -5.07 3.22
C ARG A 35 -4.13 -4.44 2.77
N ALA A 36 -5.13 -5.24 2.39
CA ALA A 36 -6.45 -4.73 2.02
C ALA A 36 -7.14 -4.03 3.20
N ARG A 37 -7.04 -4.59 4.41
CA ARG A 37 -7.64 -4.02 5.62
C ARG A 37 -6.98 -2.71 6.07
N LEU A 38 -5.66 -2.60 5.89
CA LEU A 38 -4.85 -1.45 6.27
C LEU A 38 -4.72 -0.41 5.15
N ARG A 39 -5.29 -0.64 3.96
CA ARG A 39 -5.30 0.37 2.89
C ARG A 39 -5.95 1.64 3.43
N PRO A 40 -5.29 2.81 3.30
CA PRO A 40 -5.89 4.07 3.72
C PRO A 40 -7.16 4.30 2.92
N SER A 41 -8.18 4.85 3.58
CA SER A 41 -9.40 5.25 2.89
C SER A 41 -9.10 6.36 1.86
N PRO A 42 -9.92 6.51 0.81
CA PRO A 42 -9.79 7.64 -0.11
C PRO A 42 -9.75 8.99 0.60
N ASP A 43 -10.55 9.17 1.65
CA ASP A 43 -10.57 10.41 2.45
C ASP A 43 -9.26 10.62 3.22
N THR A 44 -8.70 9.55 3.79
CA THR A 44 -7.38 9.59 4.45
C THR A 44 -6.30 9.98 3.45
N LEU A 45 -6.35 9.45 2.22
CA LEU A 45 -5.42 9.80 1.15
C LEU A 45 -5.58 11.26 0.73
N ASP A 46 -6.81 11.73 0.50
CA ASP A 46 -7.09 13.12 0.13
C ASP A 46 -6.57 14.12 1.18
N GLN A 47 -6.82 13.85 2.46
CA GLN A 47 -6.29 14.66 3.55
C GLN A 47 -4.75 14.64 3.58
N ALA A 48 -4.13 13.48 3.39
CA ALA A 48 -2.68 13.36 3.33
C ALA A 48 -2.09 14.13 2.14
N TYR A 49 -2.71 14.06 0.95
CA TYR A 49 -2.28 14.82 -0.22
C TYR A 49 -2.42 16.33 0.00
N LYS A 50 -3.53 16.79 0.59
CA LYS A 50 -3.74 18.20 0.93
C LYS A 50 -2.73 18.71 1.95
N ALA A 51 -2.39 17.90 2.95
CA ALA A 51 -1.34 18.22 3.91
C ALA A 51 0.03 18.31 3.21
N ALA A 52 0.38 17.30 2.42
CA ALA A 52 1.64 17.26 1.68
C ALA A 52 1.78 18.39 0.65
N ALA A 53 0.67 18.90 0.08
CA ALA A 53 0.71 20.05 -0.83
C ALA A 53 1.09 21.38 -0.14
N ARG A 54 0.95 21.45 1.19
CA ARG A 54 1.31 22.63 1.99
C ARG A 54 2.77 22.62 2.41
N GLU A 55 3.48 21.50 2.22
CA GLU A 55 4.89 21.36 2.59
C GLU A 55 5.78 22.19 1.66
N ARG A 56 6.67 23.00 2.26
CA ARG A 56 7.60 23.86 1.51
C ARG A 56 8.57 23.07 0.65
N GLN A 57 9.01 21.90 1.13
CA GLN A 57 9.93 21.03 0.41
C GLN A 57 9.35 20.57 -0.93
N ARG A 58 8.05 20.23 -0.98
CA ARG A 58 7.37 19.87 -2.22
C ARG A 58 7.33 20.98 -3.27
N LYS A 59 7.30 22.25 -2.84
CA LYS A 59 7.34 23.39 -3.79
C LYS A 59 8.72 23.57 -4.41
N VAL A 60 9.78 23.30 -3.63
CA VAL A 60 11.17 23.34 -4.12
C VAL A 60 11.39 22.18 -5.09
N GLU A 61 11.04 20.96 -4.69
CA GLU A 61 11.14 19.77 -5.55
C GLU A 61 10.35 19.94 -6.85
N ALA A 62 9.09 20.39 -6.79
CA ALA A 62 8.28 20.63 -7.99
C ALA A 62 8.91 21.66 -8.94
N GLY A 63 9.58 22.69 -8.42
CA GLY A 63 10.32 23.66 -9.22
C GLY A 63 11.55 23.04 -9.89
N GLU A 64 12.25 22.14 -9.20
CA GLU A 64 13.40 21.41 -9.76
C GLU A 64 12.97 20.43 -10.86
N TRP A 65 11.86 19.70 -10.66
CA TRP A 65 11.29 18.79 -11.67
C TRP A 65 10.71 19.53 -12.88
N GLY A 66 10.20 20.76 -12.72
CA GLY A 66 9.71 21.55 -13.85
C GLY A 66 10.80 21.93 -14.87
N VAL A 67 12.08 21.85 -14.50
CA VAL A 67 13.21 22.09 -15.41
C VAL A 67 13.53 20.84 -16.26
N THR A 68 13.16 19.65 -15.79
CA THR A 68 13.34 18.38 -16.51
C THR A 68 12.10 17.95 -17.30
N ASP A 69 10.93 18.52 -17.01
CA ASP A 69 9.65 18.27 -17.70
C ASP A 69 9.54 19.11 -18.99
N VAL A 70 10.50 18.95 -19.90
CA VAL A 70 10.56 19.63 -21.21
C VAL A 70 10.19 18.70 -22.36
N GLU A 71 9.58 17.54 -22.07
CA GLU A 71 9.00 16.69 -23.12
C GLU A 71 7.72 17.34 -23.64
N ASP A 72 7.87 18.07 -24.75
CA ASP A 72 6.79 18.61 -25.56
C ASP A 72 6.00 17.42 -26.14
N TRP A 73 4.81 17.16 -25.59
CA TRP A 73 3.94 16.11 -26.10
C TRP A 73 3.40 16.54 -27.47
N PRO A 74 3.65 15.78 -28.56
CA PRO A 74 3.10 16.13 -29.86
C PRO A 74 1.56 16.10 -29.80
N GLU A 75 0.92 17.14 -30.37
CA GLU A 75 -0.53 17.26 -30.53
C GLU A 75 -1.18 16.07 -31.24
#